data_AF-H6QQY7-F1
#
_entry.id   AF-H6QQY7-F1
#
_cell.length_a   1.000
_cell.length_b   1.000
_cell.length_c   1.000
_cell.angle_alpha   90.00
_cell.angle_beta   90.00
_cell.angle_gamma   90.00
#
_symmetry.space_group_name_H-M   'P 1'
#
loop_
_entity.id
_entity.type
_entity.pdbx_description
1 polymer ?
#
loop_
_entity_poly.entity_id
_entity_poly.type
_entity_poly.pdbx_seq_one_letter_code
_entity_poly.pdbx_strand_id
1 'polypeptide(L)'
;MESRYKDRIRDLTKEAFLRHDIQLYTRGKYKPGTSDVSLLRVVMMWQDSLEKLPLEFRRRELPPNYDTDAQTKKELIGVVREIQRRVRLMIRERLLDGIVQSNGQVAEDGLVPSLYELCETIYRFLHPGEASMSKATVRKNITILWAGRIGHLRLQTVDHLIHPQLSKVSQWGLIDEKLKELRARGTDYTSA
;
A
#
# COMPACT_ATOMS: atom_id res chain seq x y z
N MET A 1 -23.33 4.15 4.64
CA MET A 1 -22.89 2.89 4.00
C MET A 1 -21.96 3.24 2.86
N GLU A 2 -20.70 2.86 2.95
CA GLU A 2 -19.77 3.01 1.83
C GLU A 2 -20.17 2.07 0.69
N SER A 3 -19.90 2.43 -0.56
CA SER A 3 -20.33 1.60 -1.70
C SER A 3 -19.49 0.33 -1.78
N ARG A 4 -20.11 -0.85 -1.94
CA ARG A 4 -19.48 -2.18 -2.00
C ARG A 4 -18.19 -2.24 -2.85
N TYR A 5 -18.17 -1.56 -4.00
CA TYR A 5 -16.98 -1.54 -4.87
C TYR A 5 -15.80 -0.78 -4.23
N LYS A 6 -16.06 0.26 -3.44
CA LYS A 6 -15.03 0.99 -2.69
C LYS A 6 -14.43 0.12 -1.59
N ASP A 7 -15.25 -0.68 -0.92
CA ASP A 7 -14.77 -1.66 0.07
C ASP A 7 -13.87 -2.70 -0.61
N ARG A 8 -14.28 -3.21 -1.77
CA ARG A 8 -13.45 -4.14 -2.54
C ARG A 8 -12.12 -3.51 -2.99
N ILE A 9 -12.13 -2.27 -3.47
CA ILE A 9 -10.90 -1.54 -3.84
C ILE A 9 -9.98 -1.37 -2.62
N ARG A 10 -10.54 -1.11 -1.44
CA ARG A 10 -9.76 -1.01 -0.20
C ARG A 10 -9.12 -2.35 0.14
N ASP A 11 -9.87 -3.45 0.08
CA ASP A 11 -9.34 -4.79 0.35
C ASP A 11 -8.23 -5.16 -0.64
N LEU A 12 -8.45 -4.95 -1.94
CA LEU A 12 -7.43 -5.17 -2.97
C LEU A 12 -6.20 -4.30 -2.76
N THR A 13 -6.38 -3.06 -2.31
CA THR A 13 -5.25 -2.18 -1.96
C THR A 13 -4.46 -2.76 -0.80
N LYS A 14 -5.14 -3.23 0.25
CA LYS A 14 -4.49 -3.85 1.40
C LYS A 14 -3.77 -5.15 1.03
N GLU A 15 -4.42 -6.01 0.25
CA GLU A 15 -3.82 -7.22 -0.33
C GLU A 15 -2.57 -6.88 -1.17
N ALA A 16 -2.62 -5.81 -1.97
CA ALA A 16 -1.46 -5.34 -2.75
C ALA A 16 -0.30 -4.90 -1.85
N PHE A 17 -0.56 -4.30 -0.68
CA PHE A 17 0.47 -3.95 0.30
C PHE A 17 1.15 -5.16 0.96
N LEU A 18 0.50 -6.33 0.98
CA LEU A 18 1.12 -7.57 1.45
C LEU A 18 2.16 -8.12 0.46
N ARG A 19 2.17 -7.62 -0.79
CA ARG A 19 3.17 -8.02 -1.77
C ARG A 19 4.52 -7.36 -1.50
N HIS A 20 5.59 -8.15 -1.51
CA HIS A 20 6.96 -7.63 -1.35
C HIS A 20 7.54 -7.03 -2.65
N ASP A 21 6.91 -7.28 -3.80
CA ASP A 21 7.40 -6.88 -5.12
C ASP A 21 6.82 -5.55 -5.64
N ILE A 22 6.05 -4.82 -4.81
CA ILE A 22 5.56 -3.49 -5.18
C ILE A 22 6.73 -2.56 -5.46
N GLN A 23 6.73 -1.97 -6.64
CA GLN A 23 7.75 -1.06 -7.13
C GLN A 23 7.42 0.40 -6.86
N LEU A 24 6.13 0.74 -6.81
CA LEU A 24 5.61 2.11 -6.67
C LEU A 24 4.32 2.13 -5.84
N TYR A 25 4.28 2.97 -4.80
CA TYR A 25 3.12 3.19 -3.95
C TYR A 25 2.29 4.41 -4.36
N THR A 26 2.84 5.38 -5.09
CA THR A 26 2.14 6.65 -5.41
C THR A 26 2.02 6.97 -6.89
N ARG A 27 3.04 6.70 -7.70
CA ARG A 27 3.15 7.17 -9.09
C ARG A 27 2.69 6.18 -10.15
N GLY A 28 1.88 5.20 -9.79
CA GLY A 28 1.34 4.22 -10.75
C GLY A 28 0.64 4.92 -11.91
N LYS A 29 1.05 4.61 -13.14
CA LYS A 29 0.31 4.95 -14.36
C LYS A 29 -0.41 3.69 -14.81
N TYR A 30 -1.69 3.82 -15.13
CA TYR A 30 -2.42 2.72 -15.75
C TYR A 30 -2.64 3.04 -17.23
N LYS A 31 -1.89 2.33 -18.08
CA LYS A 31 -2.10 2.23 -19.52
C LYS A 31 -1.83 0.77 -19.95
N PRO A 32 -2.53 0.24 -20.95
CA PRO A 32 -2.17 -1.05 -21.56
C PRO A 32 -0.68 -1.07 -21.93
N GLY A 33 0.04 -2.14 -21.56
CA GLY A 33 1.48 -2.28 -21.79
C GLY A 33 2.39 -1.67 -20.71
N THR A 34 1.85 -1.11 -19.62
CA THR A 34 2.69 -0.64 -18.50
C THR A 34 3.27 -1.81 -17.72
N SER A 35 4.59 -1.84 -17.54
CA SER A 35 5.32 -2.92 -16.85
C SER A 35 5.59 -2.66 -15.37
N ASP A 36 5.22 -1.49 -14.84
CA ASP A 36 5.45 -1.15 -13.44
C ASP A 36 4.65 -2.08 -12.51
N VAL A 37 5.16 -2.41 -11.34
CA VAL A 37 4.38 -3.13 -10.31
C VAL A 37 3.92 -2.12 -9.27
N SER A 38 2.93 -1.30 -9.62
CA SER A 38 2.37 -0.28 -8.72
C SER A 38 1.11 -0.73 -8.00
N LEU A 39 0.79 -0.12 -6.85
CA LEU A 39 -0.49 -0.35 -6.18
C LEU A 39 -1.68 -0.14 -7.13
N LEU A 40 -1.63 0.94 -7.93
CA LEU A 40 -2.66 1.24 -8.91
C LEU A 40 -2.80 0.06 -9.88
N ARG A 41 -1.72 -0.39 -10.51
CA ARG A 41 -1.79 -1.48 -11.49
C ARG A 41 -2.35 -2.76 -10.89
N VAL A 42 -1.93 -3.16 -9.69
CA VAL A 42 -2.43 -4.38 -9.03
C VAL A 42 -3.95 -4.31 -8.83
N VAL A 43 -4.48 -3.17 -8.40
CA VAL A 43 -5.94 -2.98 -8.25
C VAL A 43 -6.65 -2.91 -9.61
N MET A 44 -6.05 -2.27 -10.61
CA MET A 44 -6.65 -2.16 -11.96
C MET A 44 -6.67 -3.50 -12.70
N MET A 45 -5.74 -4.42 -12.43
CA MET A 45 -5.80 -5.79 -12.98
C MET A 45 -7.07 -6.55 -12.55
N TRP A 46 -7.60 -6.26 -11.36
CA TRP A 46 -8.89 -6.80 -10.93
C TRP A 46 -10.03 -6.25 -11.79
N GLN A 47 -10.03 -4.94 -12.10
CA GLN A 47 -10.99 -4.35 -13.04
C GLN A 47 -10.92 -5.02 -14.42
N ASP A 48 -9.72 -5.20 -14.97
CA ASP A 48 -9.51 -5.85 -16.28
C ASP A 48 -10.04 -7.30 -16.30
N SER A 49 -9.99 -7.97 -15.15
CA SER A 49 -10.55 -9.30 -14.97
C SER A 49 -12.07 -9.27 -14.91
N LEU A 50 -12.66 -8.25 -14.27
CA LEU A 50 -14.11 -8.05 -14.23
C LEU A 50 -14.70 -7.72 -15.60
N GLU A 51 -13.99 -6.98 -16.45
CA GLU A 51 -14.46 -6.66 -17.81
C GLU A 51 -14.69 -7.89 -18.68
N LYS A 52 -14.09 -9.03 -18.33
CA LYS A 52 -14.26 -10.32 -19.01
C LYS A 52 -15.45 -11.13 -18.49
N LEU A 53 -16.11 -10.68 -17.43
CA LEU A 53 -17.24 -11.37 -16.81
C LEU A 53 -18.59 -10.90 -17.38
N PRO A 54 -19.67 -11.70 -17.24
CA PRO A 54 -21.00 -11.30 -17.70
C PRO A 54 -21.48 -9.97 -17.09
N LEU A 55 -22.33 -9.24 -17.82
CA LEU A 55 -22.82 -7.90 -17.46
C LEU A 55 -23.44 -7.84 -16.04
N GLU A 56 -24.20 -8.87 -15.65
CA GLU A 56 -24.83 -8.97 -14.33
C GLU A 56 -23.79 -8.95 -13.18
N PHE A 57 -22.63 -9.59 -13.38
CA PHE A 57 -21.55 -9.58 -12.39
C PHE A 57 -20.88 -8.21 -12.32
N ARG A 58 -20.64 -7.58 -13.48
CA ARG A 58 -20.03 -6.24 -13.54
C ARG A 58 -20.89 -5.19 -12.83
N ARG A 59 -22.20 -5.18 -13.09
CA ARG A 59 -23.16 -4.26 -12.44
C ARG A 59 -23.22 -4.42 -10.92
N ARG A 60 -22.87 -5.59 -10.38
CA ARG A 60 -22.84 -5.86 -8.94
C ARG A 60 -21.55 -5.37 -8.27
N GLU A 61 -20.42 -5.45 -8.97
CA GLU A 61 -19.09 -5.20 -8.38
C GLU A 61 -18.47 -3.86 -8.80
N LEU A 62 -19.00 -3.18 -9.83
CA LEU A 62 -18.50 -1.92 -10.36
C LEU A 62 -19.48 -0.75 -10.09
N PRO A 63 -19.02 0.51 -10.17
CA PRO A 63 -19.92 1.65 -10.01
C PRO A 63 -21.07 1.64 -11.05
N PRO A 64 -22.22 2.27 -10.72
CA PRO A 64 -23.30 2.45 -11.68
C PRO A 64 -22.81 3.12 -12.97
N ASN A 65 -23.39 2.77 -14.11
CA ASN A 65 -23.04 3.30 -15.45
C ASN A 65 -21.63 2.98 -15.96
N TYR A 66 -20.86 2.13 -15.26
CA TYR A 66 -19.51 1.75 -15.67
C TYR A 66 -19.42 1.28 -17.13
N ASP A 67 -20.37 0.46 -17.57
CA ASP A 67 -20.36 -0.14 -18.91
C ASP A 67 -20.79 0.84 -20.01
N THR A 68 -21.54 1.89 -19.67
CA THR A 68 -22.20 2.80 -20.61
C THR A 68 -21.57 4.19 -20.66
N ASP A 69 -20.77 4.57 -19.66
CA ASP A 69 -20.19 5.90 -19.54
C ASP A 69 -18.65 5.86 -19.39
N ALA A 70 -17.96 6.42 -20.38
CA ALA A 70 -16.50 6.54 -20.37
C ALA A 70 -15.99 7.44 -19.23
N GLN A 71 -16.78 8.42 -18.79
CA GLN A 71 -16.41 9.31 -17.69
C GLN A 71 -16.41 8.56 -16.35
N THR A 72 -17.42 7.72 -16.09
CA THR A 72 -17.47 6.81 -14.93
C THR A 72 -16.22 5.92 -14.83
N LYS A 73 -15.72 5.39 -15.96
CA LYS A 73 -14.47 4.59 -15.98
C LYS A 73 -13.25 5.41 -15.54
N LYS A 74 -13.17 6.66 -15.99
CA LYS A 74 -12.08 7.59 -15.61
C LYS A 74 -12.18 7.98 -14.13
N GLU A 75 -13.38 8.19 -13.62
CA GLU A 75 -13.64 8.53 -12.22
C GLU A 75 -13.27 7.39 -11.27
N LEU A 76 -13.45 6.14 -11.69
CA LEU A 76 -13.02 4.97 -10.92
C LEU A 76 -11.53 5.02 -10.57
N ILE A 77 -10.66 5.44 -11.51
CA ILE A 77 -9.22 5.61 -11.25
C ILE A 77 -8.99 6.65 -10.15
N GLY A 78 -9.77 7.74 -10.17
CA GLY A 78 -9.74 8.76 -9.12
C GLY A 78 -10.11 8.18 -7.75
N VAL A 79 -11.18 7.38 -7.70
CA VAL A 79 -11.63 6.68 -6.47
C VAL A 79 -10.54 5.72 -5.96
N VAL A 80 -9.93 4.92 -6.83
CA VAL A 80 -8.84 4.00 -6.46
C VAL A 80 -7.67 4.78 -5.85
N ARG A 81 -7.25 5.88 -6.48
CA ARG A 81 -6.14 6.71 -5.96
C ARG A 81 -6.43 7.30 -4.59
N GLU A 82 -7.66 7.75 -4.36
CA GLU A 82 -8.07 8.30 -3.07
C GLU A 82 -8.09 7.22 -1.98
N ILE A 83 -8.62 6.03 -2.27
CA ILE A 83 -8.59 4.91 -1.33
C ILE A 83 -7.15 4.50 -1.02
N GLN A 84 -6.28 4.40 -2.04
CA GLN A 84 -4.87 4.09 -1.85
C GLN A 84 -4.14 5.16 -1.03
N ARG A 85 -4.50 6.44 -1.20
CA ARG A 85 -3.98 7.53 -0.36
C ARG A 85 -4.34 7.32 1.10
N ARG A 86 -5.61 7.01 1.40
CA ARG A 86 -6.06 6.76 2.78
C ARG A 86 -5.37 5.54 3.39
N VAL A 87 -5.23 4.45 2.65
CA VAL A 87 -4.50 3.27 3.13
C VAL A 87 -3.03 3.59 3.40
N ARG A 88 -2.37 4.35 2.53
CA ARG A 88 -1.00 4.85 2.77
C ARG A 88 -0.89 5.67 4.06
N LEU A 89 -1.85 6.53 4.36
CA LEU A 89 -1.85 7.30 5.61
C LEU A 89 -1.97 6.38 6.84
N MET A 90 -2.90 5.42 6.82
CA MET A 90 -3.08 4.45 7.90
C MET A 90 -1.87 3.53 8.12
N ILE A 91 -1.12 3.22 7.05
CA ILE A 91 0.14 2.47 7.16
C ILE A 91 1.24 3.36 7.73
N ARG A 92 1.34 4.62 7.31
CA ARG A 92 2.31 5.58 7.87
C ARG A 92 2.14 5.71 9.38
N GLU A 93 0.91 5.85 9.86
CA GLU A 93 0.61 5.90 11.30
C GLU A 93 1.17 4.68 12.02
N ARG A 94 0.95 3.47 11.48
CA ARG A 94 1.48 2.23 12.06
C ARG A 94 3.00 2.12 11.98
N LEU A 95 3.63 2.60 10.90
CA LEU A 95 5.10 2.65 10.80
C LEU A 95 5.72 3.56 11.88
N LEU A 96 5.00 4.59 12.29
CA LEU A 96 5.40 5.53 13.34
C LEU A 96 4.94 5.11 14.74
N ASP A 97 4.40 3.90 14.91
CA ASP A 97 4.01 3.37 16.20
C ASP A 97 5.21 3.35 17.17
N GLY A 98 4.98 3.80 18.41
CA GLY A 98 6.02 4.00 19.42
C GLY A 98 6.99 5.17 19.16
N ILE A 99 6.90 5.88 18.03
CA ILE A 99 7.78 7.01 17.67
C ILE A 99 7.02 8.33 17.72
N VAL A 100 5.78 8.37 17.24
CA VAL A 100 4.93 9.56 17.28
C VAL A 100 3.70 9.28 18.15
N GLN A 101 3.46 10.17 19.10
CA GLN A 101 2.31 10.12 20.00
C GLN A 101 1.01 10.55 19.27
N SER A 102 -0.15 10.26 19.87
CA SER A 102 -1.45 10.64 19.30
C SER A 102 -1.64 12.14 19.09
N ASN A 103 -0.92 12.98 19.85
CA ASN A 103 -0.88 14.44 19.72
C ASN A 103 0.06 14.93 18.60
N GLY A 104 0.74 14.02 17.88
CA GLY A 104 1.68 14.33 16.80
C GLY A 104 3.10 14.65 17.24
N GLN A 105 3.41 14.65 18.53
CA GLN A 105 4.76 14.86 19.06
C GLN A 105 5.60 13.59 19.00
N VAL A 106 6.92 13.75 18.87
CA VAL A 106 7.87 12.62 18.96
C VAL A 106 7.93 12.14 20.41
N ALA A 107 7.86 10.83 20.62
CA ALA A 107 8.00 10.24 21.94
C ALA A 107 9.48 10.15 22.33
N GLU A 108 9.90 10.88 23.37
CA GLU A 108 11.28 10.82 23.88
C GLU A 108 11.60 9.46 24.51
N ASP A 109 10.66 8.91 25.30
CA ASP A 109 10.79 7.60 25.96
C ASP A 109 9.80 6.55 25.41
N GLY A 110 9.46 6.67 24.12
CA GLY A 110 8.52 5.77 23.47
C GLY A 110 9.05 4.33 23.40
N LEU A 111 8.25 3.35 23.82
CA LEU A 111 8.55 1.94 23.58
C LEU A 111 8.41 1.64 22.08
N VAL A 112 9.55 1.58 21.39
CA VAL A 112 9.60 1.25 19.95
C VAL A 112 9.38 -0.26 19.78
N PRO A 113 8.30 -0.70 19.09
CA PRO A 113 8.07 -2.12 18.85
C PRO A 113 9.21 -2.73 18.03
N SER A 114 9.51 -4.01 18.31
CA SER A 114 10.40 -4.80 17.47
C SER A 114 9.89 -4.88 16.04
N LEU A 115 10.78 -5.17 15.09
CA LEU A 115 10.38 -5.31 13.69
C LEU A 115 9.27 -6.37 13.51
N TYR A 116 9.33 -7.47 14.27
CA TYR A 116 8.31 -8.51 14.21
C TYR A 116 6.96 -8.06 14.76
N GLU A 117 6.92 -7.35 15.89
CA GLU A 117 5.67 -6.80 16.44
C GLU A 117 5.04 -5.79 15.47
N LEU A 118 5.85 -4.91 14.88
CA LEU A 118 5.39 -3.98 13.87
C LEU A 118 4.82 -4.72 12.64
N CYS A 119 5.52 -5.76 12.17
CA CYS A 119 5.07 -6.61 11.08
C CYS A 119 3.73 -7.28 11.40
N GLU A 120 3.56 -7.83 12.60
CA GLU A 120 2.28 -8.41 13.03
C GLU A 120 1.14 -7.38 13.00
N THR A 121 1.36 -6.18 13.55
CA THR A 121 0.37 -5.10 13.58
C THR A 121 -0.04 -4.66 12.18
N ILE A 122 0.93 -4.44 11.29
CA ILE A 122 0.65 -4.04 9.91
C ILE A 122 -0.01 -5.18 9.13
N TYR A 123 0.46 -6.42 9.29
CA TYR A 123 -0.10 -7.58 8.59
C TYR A 123 -1.58 -7.76 8.93
N ARG A 124 -1.93 -7.69 10.21
CA ARG A 124 -3.32 -7.79 10.68
C ARG A 124 -4.20 -6.70 10.09
N PHE A 125 -3.71 -5.45 10.10
CA PHE A 125 -4.45 -4.33 9.51
C PHE A 125 -4.73 -4.54 8.01
N LEU A 126 -3.76 -5.11 7.29
CA LEU A 126 -3.88 -5.37 5.86
C LEU A 126 -4.76 -6.60 5.55
N HIS A 127 -5.01 -7.48 6.51
CA HIS A 127 -5.82 -8.68 6.30
C HIS A 127 -7.25 -8.49 6.84
N PRO A 128 -8.31 -8.54 6.00
CA PRO A 128 -9.69 -8.30 6.43
C PRO A 128 -10.27 -9.36 7.40
N GLY A 129 -9.53 -10.42 7.74
CA GLY A 129 -9.91 -11.48 8.69
C GLY A 129 -9.40 -11.28 10.13
N GLU A 130 -9.07 -10.04 10.49
CA GLU A 130 -8.32 -9.59 11.68
C GLU A 130 -8.67 -10.30 13.01
N ALA A 131 -9.94 -10.58 13.27
CA ALA A 131 -10.39 -11.08 14.57
C ALA A 131 -10.14 -12.58 14.82
N SER A 132 -9.88 -13.40 13.78
CA SER A 132 -9.82 -14.86 13.92
C SER A 132 -8.42 -15.46 13.81
N MET A 133 -7.40 -14.66 13.45
CA MET A 133 -6.05 -15.18 13.24
C MET A 133 -5.23 -15.22 14.53
N SER A 134 -4.73 -16.41 14.88
CA SER A 134 -3.78 -16.56 15.99
C SER A 134 -2.45 -15.85 15.69
N LYS A 135 -1.72 -15.43 16.75
CA LYS A 135 -0.35 -14.89 16.61
C LYS A 135 0.56 -15.82 15.82
N ALA A 136 0.45 -17.14 16.05
CA ALA A 136 1.23 -18.14 15.35
C ALA A 136 0.91 -18.20 13.84
N THR A 137 -0.36 -18.05 13.47
CA THR A 137 -0.79 -18.01 12.06
C THR A 137 -0.24 -16.78 11.35
N VAL A 138 -0.33 -15.60 11.98
CA VAL A 138 0.22 -14.36 11.42
C VAL A 138 1.73 -14.48 11.20
N ARG A 139 2.46 -14.98 12.20
CA ARG A 139 3.92 -15.16 12.11
C ARG A 139 4.35 -16.06 10.96
N LYS A 140 3.63 -17.16 10.71
CA LYS A 140 3.94 -18.07 9.60
C LYS A 140 3.81 -17.41 8.22
N ASN A 141 2.97 -16.37 8.10
CA ASN A 141 2.76 -15.65 6.84
C ASN A 141 3.70 -14.44 6.67
N ILE A 142 4.43 -14.04 7.71
CA ILE A 142 5.41 -12.95 7.63
C ILE A 142 6.71 -13.53 7.04
N THR A 143 6.93 -13.30 5.75
CA THR A 143 8.18 -13.69 5.09
C THR A 143 9.30 -12.71 5.41
N ILE A 144 10.56 -13.15 5.31
CA ILE A 144 11.73 -12.29 5.55
C ILE A 144 11.79 -11.11 4.58
N LEU A 145 11.37 -11.31 3.32
CA LEU A 145 11.32 -10.25 2.32
C LEU A 145 10.29 -9.18 2.68
N TRP A 146 9.12 -9.61 3.17
CA TRP A 146 8.09 -8.68 3.61
C TRP A 146 8.50 -7.94 4.90
N ALA A 147 9.10 -8.64 5.86
CA ALA A 147 9.65 -8.00 7.07
C ALA A 147 10.75 -6.98 6.74
N GLY A 148 11.67 -7.34 5.85
CA GLY A 148 12.69 -6.41 5.33
C GLY A 148 12.07 -5.20 4.64
N ARG A 149 10.99 -5.41 3.89
CA ARG A 149 10.22 -4.31 3.27
C ARG A 149 9.59 -3.39 4.32
N ILE A 150 8.95 -3.91 5.35
CA ILE A 150 8.38 -3.11 6.44
C ILE A 150 9.49 -2.32 7.17
N GLY A 151 10.63 -2.95 7.45
CA GLY A 151 11.78 -2.28 8.05
C GLY A 151 12.28 -1.11 7.20
N HIS A 152 12.44 -1.33 5.88
CA HIS A 152 12.81 -0.27 4.95
C HIS A 152 11.80 0.88 4.94
N LEU A 153 10.50 0.57 4.86
CA LEU A 153 9.44 1.59 4.89
C LEU A 153 9.49 2.39 6.20
N ARG A 154 9.70 1.74 7.34
CA ARG A 154 9.80 2.42 8.64
C ARG A 154 10.98 3.38 8.66
N LEU A 155 12.17 2.93 8.26
CA LEU A 155 13.36 3.76 8.24
C LEU A 155 13.18 5.00 7.36
N GLN A 156 12.63 4.84 6.14
CA GLN A 156 12.33 5.97 5.26
C GLN A 156 11.24 6.91 5.84
N THR A 157 10.30 6.37 6.62
CA THR A 157 9.27 7.17 7.30
C THR A 157 9.87 8.03 8.41
N VAL A 158 10.74 7.45 9.22
CA VAL A 158 11.43 8.13 10.30
C VAL A 158 12.41 9.16 9.75
N ASP A 159 13.16 8.81 8.71
CA ASP A 159 14.06 9.72 8.01
C ASP A 159 13.32 10.97 7.50
N HIS A 160 12.14 10.78 6.89
CA HIS A 160 11.28 11.88 6.46
C HIS A 160 10.77 12.74 7.63
N LEU A 161 10.51 12.12 8.79
CA LEU A 161 10.00 12.80 9.98
C LEU A 161 11.05 13.73 10.62
N ILE A 162 12.31 13.27 10.72
CA ILE A 162 13.37 13.99 11.45
C ILE A 162 14.15 14.98 10.59
N HIS A 163 13.93 14.98 9.27
CA HIS A 163 14.62 15.84 8.31
C HIS A 163 13.65 16.83 7.64
N PRO A 164 13.45 18.04 8.22
CA PRO A 164 12.51 19.03 7.70
C PRO A 164 12.75 19.42 6.24
N GLN A 165 13.98 19.34 5.74
CA GLN A 165 14.32 19.61 4.34
C GLN A 165 13.62 18.65 3.35
N LEU A 166 13.22 17.46 3.81
CA LEU A 166 12.50 16.47 3.01
C LEU A 166 10.98 16.76 2.91
N SER A 167 10.46 17.72 3.68
CA SER A 167 9.02 18.04 3.74
C SER A 167 8.39 18.46 2.41
N LYS A 168 9.19 18.99 1.47
CA LYS A 168 8.73 19.40 0.13
C LYS A 168 8.28 18.21 -0.74
N VAL A 169 8.74 17.01 -0.42
CA VAL A 169 8.37 15.77 -1.12
C VAL A 169 7.62 14.88 -0.14
N SER A 170 6.54 14.25 -0.61
CA SER A 170 5.85 13.27 0.23
C SER A 170 6.78 12.10 0.56
N GLN A 171 6.78 11.63 1.81
CA GLN A 171 7.47 10.41 2.25
C GLN A 171 7.34 9.25 1.26
N TRP A 172 6.12 8.95 0.80
CA TRP A 172 5.86 7.87 -0.15
C TRP A 172 6.49 8.10 -1.53
N GLY A 173 6.68 9.36 -1.92
CA GLY A 173 7.42 9.73 -3.13
C GLY A 173 8.91 9.46 -3.00
N LEU A 174 9.51 9.77 -1.83
CA LEU A 174 10.90 9.43 -1.54
C LEU A 174 11.12 7.92 -1.50
N ILE A 175 10.19 7.18 -0.90
CA ILE A 175 10.18 5.71 -0.93
C ILE A 175 10.17 5.21 -2.39
N ASP A 176 9.26 5.71 -3.23
CA ASP A 176 9.18 5.30 -4.64
C ASP A 176 10.49 5.57 -5.41
N GLU A 177 11.15 6.70 -5.13
CA GLU A 177 12.45 7.07 -5.70
C GLU A 177 13.56 6.15 -5.22
N LYS A 178 13.62 5.85 -3.91
CA LYS A 178 14.63 4.95 -3.36
C LYS A 178 14.49 3.53 -3.89
N LEU A 179 13.25 3.05 -4.02
CA LEU A 179 12.99 1.74 -4.60
C LEU A 179 13.37 1.68 -6.08
N LYS A 180 13.16 2.77 -6.83
CA LYS A 180 13.62 2.88 -8.22
C LYS A 180 15.14 2.82 -8.29
N GLU A 181 15.84 3.55 -7.43
CA GLU A 181 17.30 3.55 -7.34
C GLU A 181 17.84 2.14 -7.02
N LEU A 182 17.29 1.45 -6.01
CA LEU A 182 17.70 0.11 -5.63
C LEU A 182 17.54 -0.90 -6.77
N ARG A 183 16.46 -0.80 -7.55
CA ARG A 183 16.27 -1.64 -8.74
C ARG A 183 17.27 -1.35 -9.86
N ALA A 184 17.64 -0.08 -10.02
CA ALA A 184 18.58 0.33 -11.06
C ALA A 184 20.01 -0.17 -10.78
N ARG A 185 20.36 -0.40 -9.51
CA ARG A 185 21.67 -0.94 -9.10
C ARG A 185 21.86 -2.44 -9.43
N GLY A 186 20.83 -3.14 -9.90
CA GLY A 186 20.93 -4.55 -10.30
C GLY A 186 21.27 -5.50 -9.13
N THR A 187 21.64 -6.74 -9.45
CA THR A 187 22.07 -7.76 -8.47
C THR A 187 23.47 -7.54 -7.93
N ASP A 188 24.20 -6.54 -8.43
CA ASP A 188 25.62 -6.36 -8.19
C ASP A 188 25.88 -5.41 -7.02
N TYR A 189 25.46 -5.84 -5.82
CA TYR A 189 25.55 -5.05 -4.59
C TYR A 189 27.00 -4.89 -4.08
N THR A 190 27.97 -5.54 -4.70
CA THR A 190 29.41 -5.50 -4.37
C THR A 190 30.19 -4.42 -5.11
N SER A 191 29.56 -3.68 -6.03
CA SER A 191 30.24 -2.72 -6.92
C SER A 191 30.16 -1.27 -6.41
N ALA A 192 30.07 -1.07 -5.08
CA ALA A 192 29.96 0.23 -4.42
C ALA A 192 31.09 0.46 -3.40
#